data_AF-A0A5C6D3L0-F1
#
_entry.id   AF-A0A5C6D3L0-F1
#
_cell.length_a   1.000
_cell.length_b   1.000
_cell.length_c   1.000
_cell.angle_alpha   90.00
_cell.angle_beta   90.00
_cell.angle_gamma   90.00
#
_symmetry.space_group_name_H-M   'P 1'
#
loop_
_entity.id
_entity.type
_entity.pdbx_description
1 polymer ?
#
loop_
_entity_poly.entity_id
_entity_poly.type
_entity_poly.pdbx_seq_one_letter_code
_entity_poly.pdbx_strand_id
1 'polypeptide(L)'
;MQLKRTGIVLSPNKRRVVLRPFQPEGDDRILRLIGRVSMLTEAEVNALLDQVMSEFHGRHRRPKDFFEGRFRAMRGHLLTDTPLTPSRRLLMGAYFTQEYALESAALFNPSLVRHPDQSGLPELTTQFVLSVRAVGEGHISSITFRTVTIDQDLKIVVDEPAKFVTTPEFVPDSSYEKSLFRRKMIELELGGPFIDEAFSRLDHDFTLEQLEHSLQTILRDHRMHHNELAPLVQQVVMLAKSNYEIQYTPDQVLSERLIFPFGPTETNGIEDARFVQFQDDDGSLRYYATYSAYDGKMVLPQLLETKDFLRFKMHTLNGPAIENKGMALFPRKINGHYAMLSRQDGEHLFLMYSDMLYFWHHKEIVLRPTNPWEFVQMGNCGPPIETDKGWLVLTHGVGPMRKYTIGAILLDLDDPSRVIGRLQEPLLTPNENEREGYVPNVVYSCGAVIHNGHLILPYAMSDYASSFATVAIDELLDALLSQSRSASAIK
;
A
#
# COMPACT_ATOMS: atom_id res chain seq x y z
N MET A 1 6.58 7.21 -32.62
CA MET A 1 6.60 6.87 -31.19
C MET A 1 8.02 6.85 -30.66
N GLN A 2 8.43 7.89 -29.94
CA GLN A 2 9.70 7.95 -29.22
C GLN A 2 9.45 8.11 -27.71
N LEU A 3 9.85 7.12 -26.90
CA LEU A 3 9.83 7.24 -25.45
C LEU A 3 11.10 7.97 -24.97
N LYS A 4 10.92 8.98 -24.11
CA LYS A 4 11.99 9.81 -23.55
C LYS A 4 12.15 9.54 -22.07
N ARG A 5 13.30 9.02 -21.65
CA ARG A 5 13.69 8.97 -20.23
C ARG A 5 14.05 10.37 -19.75
N THR A 6 13.64 10.75 -18.55
CA THR A 6 13.86 12.10 -18.03
C THR A 6 15.23 12.29 -17.38
N GLY A 7 15.89 11.19 -16.99
CA GLY A 7 17.15 11.22 -16.23
C GLY A 7 16.98 11.49 -14.73
N ILE A 8 15.75 11.70 -14.25
CA ILE A 8 15.44 11.82 -12.82
C ILE A 8 15.65 10.45 -12.17
N VAL A 9 16.32 10.41 -11.01
CA VAL A 9 16.54 9.17 -10.26
C VAL A 9 16.14 9.37 -8.80
N LEU A 10 15.21 8.54 -8.32
CA LEU A 10 14.83 8.41 -6.92
C LEU A 10 15.56 7.20 -6.35
N SER A 11 16.63 7.47 -5.60
CA SER A 11 17.44 6.43 -4.95
C SER A 11 17.03 6.23 -3.49
N PRO A 12 17.32 5.05 -2.92
CA PRO A 12 17.15 4.79 -1.48
C PRO A 12 17.91 5.80 -0.62
N ASN A 13 17.30 6.25 0.48
CA ASN A 13 17.88 7.21 1.41
C ASN A 13 17.89 6.67 2.86
N LYS A 14 19.03 6.07 3.24
CA LYS A 14 19.28 5.56 4.59
C LYS A 14 19.19 6.58 5.73
N ARG A 15 19.12 7.89 5.43
CA ARG A 15 18.96 8.93 6.46
C ARG A 15 17.51 9.08 6.91
N ARG A 16 16.56 8.53 6.16
CA ARG A 16 15.13 8.56 6.50
C ARG A 16 14.83 7.45 7.49
N VAL A 17 14.63 7.85 8.74
CA VAL A 17 14.37 6.94 9.86
C VAL A 17 12.99 7.17 10.45
N VAL A 18 12.45 6.11 11.06
CA VAL A 18 11.19 6.12 11.81
C VAL A 18 11.41 5.42 13.15
N LEU A 19 10.72 5.87 14.20
CA LEU A 19 10.72 5.17 15.49
C LEU A 19 9.88 3.89 15.40
N ARG A 20 10.41 2.79 15.93
CA ARG A 20 9.70 1.52 16.05
C ARG A 20 9.78 0.98 17.48
N PRO A 21 8.78 0.18 17.89
CA PRO A 21 8.91 -0.66 19.06
C PRO A 21 10.20 -1.49 19.01
N PHE A 22 10.99 -1.42 20.09
CA PHE A 22 12.04 -2.38 20.35
C PHE A 22 11.58 -3.29 21.48
N GLN A 23 11.53 -4.59 21.20
CA GLN A 23 11.18 -5.61 22.19
C GLN A 23 12.35 -6.59 22.31
N PRO A 24 13.10 -6.56 23.42
CA PRO A 24 14.12 -7.57 23.68
C PRO A 24 13.48 -8.96 23.73
N GLU A 25 14.16 -9.97 23.18
CA GLU A 25 13.71 -11.36 23.27
C GLU A 25 13.68 -11.85 24.73
N GLY A 26 12.54 -12.41 25.12
CA GLY A 26 12.28 -13.02 26.43
C GLY A 26 11.86 -12.04 27.54
N ASP A 27 10.82 -12.42 28.29
CA ASP A 27 10.26 -11.62 29.39
C ASP A 27 11.31 -11.30 30.47
N ASP A 28 12.23 -12.22 30.76
CA ASP A 28 13.33 -12.00 31.70
C ASP A 28 14.22 -10.81 31.31
N ARG A 29 14.47 -10.62 30.00
CA ARG A 29 15.32 -9.53 29.53
C ARG A 29 14.58 -8.19 29.65
N ILE A 30 13.29 -8.18 29.36
CA ILE A 30 12.41 -7.02 29.56
C ILE A 30 12.38 -6.62 31.04
N LEU A 31 12.11 -7.57 31.94
CA LEU A 31 12.05 -7.33 33.38
C LEU A 31 13.39 -6.81 33.93
N ARG A 32 14.53 -7.38 33.49
CA ARG A 32 15.86 -6.89 33.88
C ARG A 32 16.12 -5.46 33.39
N LEU A 33 15.65 -5.10 32.20
CA LEU A 33 15.81 -3.74 31.66
C LEU A 33 14.98 -2.74 32.46
N ILE A 34 13.71 -3.07 32.73
CA ILE A 34 12.83 -2.28 33.61
C ILE A 34 13.45 -2.11 34.99
N GLY A 35 13.96 -3.19 35.58
CA GLY A 35 14.62 -3.17 36.89
C GLY A 35 15.82 -2.22 36.92
N ARG A 36 16.70 -2.27 35.91
CA ARG A 36 17.86 -1.37 35.80
C ARG A 36 17.46 0.10 35.73
N VAL A 37 16.47 0.44 34.90
CA VAL A 37 15.98 1.83 34.79
C VAL A 37 15.27 2.26 36.09
N SER A 38 14.61 1.34 36.79
CA SER A 38 13.94 1.62 38.07
C SER A 38 14.92 1.90 39.22
N MET A 39 16.14 1.35 39.17
CA MET A 39 17.17 1.56 40.19
C MET A 39 17.88 2.91 40.11
N LEU A 40 17.78 3.62 38.97
CA LEU A 40 18.37 4.94 38.81
C LEU A 40 17.75 5.94 39.78
N THR A 41 18.52 6.93 40.24
CA THR A 41 18.00 8.11 40.93
C THR A 41 17.26 9.04 39.94
N GLU A 42 16.37 9.91 40.43
CA GLU A 42 15.69 10.87 39.56
C GLU A 42 16.66 11.85 38.86
N ALA A 43 17.79 12.18 39.50
CA ALA A 43 18.83 13.01 38.88
C ALA A 43 19.46 12.31 37.67
N GLU A 44 19.78 11.01 37.79
CA GLU A 44 20.33 10.21 36.69
C GLU A 44 19.30 10.02 35.57
N VAL A 45 18.03 9.79 35.91
CA VAL A 45 16.95 9.67 34.92
C VAL A 45 16.82 10.94 34.08
N ASN A 46 16.79 12.11 34.72
CA ASN A 46 16.68 13.38 34.00
C ASN A 46 17.91 13.61 33.11
N ALA A 47 19.12 13.38 33.63
CA ALA A 47 20.35 13.54 32.85
C ALA A 47 20.40 12.62 31.62
N LEU A 48 20.03 11.34 31.77
CA LEU A 48 19.97 10.39 30.65
C LEU A 48 18.88 10.74 29.64
N LEU A 49 17.71 11.15 30.12
CA LEU A 49 16.63 11.57 29.23
C LEU A 49 17.02 12.82 28.43
N ASP A 50 17.65 13.81 29.07
CA ASP A 50 18.13 15.02 28.39
C ASP A 50 19.20 14.68 27.35
N GLN A 51 20.13 13.76 27.67
CA GLN A 51 21.11 13.25 26.72
C GLN A 51 20.42 12.61 25.50
N VAL A 52 19.48 11.69 25.71
CA VAL A 52 18.71 11.05 24.62
C VAL A 52 17.99 12.12 23.79
N MET A 53 17.29 13.05 24.43
CA MET A 53 16.57 14.11 23.72
C MET A 53 17.49 15.01 22.89
N SER A 54 18.72 15.26 23.38
CA SER A 54 19.74 16.02 22.65
C SER A 54 20.32 15.23 21.47
N GLU A 55 20.66 13.96 21.66
CA GLU A 55 21.24 13.10 20.62
C GLU A 55 20.27 12.86 19.45
N PHE A 56 18.97 12.71 19.74
CA PHE A 56 17.94 12.49 18.74
C PHE A 56 17.21 13.78 18.32
N HIS A 57 17.71 14.95 18.72
CA HIS A 57 17.12 16.24 18.35
C HIS A 57 17.08 16.42 16.83
N GLY A 58 15.91 16.80 16.29
CA GLY A 58 15.70 17.01 14.86
C GLY A 58 15.70 15.73 14.01
N ARG A 59 15.78 14.55 14.63
CA ARG A 59 15.67 13.24 13.94
C ARG A 59 14.26 12.67 13.92
N HIS A 60 13.39 13.12 14.83
CA HIS A 60 12.01 12.63 14.95
C HIS A 60 11.05 13.75 15.33
N ARG A 61 9.81 13.64 14.85
CA ARG A 61 8.71 14.51 15.26
C ARG A 61 8.13 13.99 16.57
N ARG A 62 8.07 14.83 17.61
CA ARG A 62 7.45 14.52 18.92
C ARG A 62 7.88 13.16 19.53
N PRO A 63 9.19 12.86 19.68
CA PRO A 63 9.65 11.56 20.18
C PRO A 63 9.13 11.22 21.59
N LYS A 64 8.84 12.22 22.42
CA LYS A 64 8.27 12.03 23.77
C LYS A 64 6.91 11.32 23.73
N ASP A 65 6.06 11.65 22.77
CA ASP A 65 4.74 11.04 22.64
C ASP A 65 4.87 9.54 22.32
N PHE A 66 5.83 9.20 21.44
CA PHE A 66 6.15 7.81 21.12
C PHE A 66 6.69 7.06 22.34
N PHE A 67 7.63 7.66 23.08
CA PHE A 67 8.19 7.05 24.30
C PHE A 67 7.11 6.80 25.35
N GLU A 68 6.19 7.75 25.56
CA GLU A 68 5.07 7.56 26.49
C GLU A 68 4.15 6.42 26.04
N GLY A 69 3.85 6.32 24.74
CA GLY A 69 3.10 5.20 24.16
C GLY A 69 3.79 3.85 24.39
N ARG A 70 5.12 3.78 24.21
CA ARG A 70 5.91 2.58 24.49
C ARG A 70 5.90 2.22 25.98
N PHE A 71 6.03 3.19 26.86
CA PHE A 71 5.90 2.96 28.29
C PHE A 71 4.53 2.34 28.64
N ARG A 72 3.43 2.88 28.10
CA ARG A 72 2.08 2.33 28.33
C ARG A 72 1.97 0.87 27.87
N ALA A 73 2.51 0.55 26.69
CA ALA A 73 2.54 -0.83 26.17
C ALA A 73 3.35 -1.78 27.07
N MET A 74 4.38 -1.29 27.76
CA MET A 74 5.22 -2.07 28.66
C MET A 74 4.71 -2.10 30.10
N ARG A 75 3.67 -1.33 30.45
CA ARG A 75 3.18 -1.17 31.82
C ARG A 75 2.84 -2.50 32.51
N GLY A 76 2.34 -3.49 31.75
CA GLY A 76 2.01 -4.82 32.29
C GLY A 76 3.22 -5.62 32.82
N HIS A 77 4.45 -5.20 32.51
CA HIS A 77 5.68 -5.82 33.00
C HIS A 77 6.24 -5.13 34.26
N LEU A 78 5.60 -4.06 34.74
CA LEU A 78 6.02 -3.41 35.99
C LEU A 78 5.74 -4.33 37.18
N LEU A 79 6.72 -4.47 38.06
CA LEU A 79 6.61 -5.30 39.26
C LEU A 79 5.87 -4.62 40.42
N THR A 80 5.69 -3.30 40.34
CA THR A 80 5.03 -2.50 41.39
C THR A 80 4.07 -1.49 40.79
N ASP A 81 3.05 -1.12 41.57
CA ASP A 81 2.08 -0.08 41.22
C ASP A 81 2.54 1.33 41.63
N THR A 82 3.81 1.48 42.05
CA THR A 82 4.35 2.77 42.48
C THR A 82 4.32 3.76 41.31
N PRO A 83 3.69 4.94 41.48
CA PRO A 83 3.67 5.96 40.43
C PRO A 83 5.09 6.39 40.04
N LEU A 84 5.40 6.34 38.74
CA LEU A 84 6.68 6.80 38.20
C LEU A 84 6.59 8.27 37.78
N THR A 85 7.70 9.00 37.94
CA THR A 85 7.83 10.37 37.45
C THR A 85 7.70 10.43 35.92
N PRO A 86 7.24 11.56 35.33
CA PRO A 86 7.14 11.68 33.87
C PRO A 86 8.45 11.38 33.14
N SER A 87 9.59 11.89 33.63
CA SER A 87 10.90 11.64 33.03
C SER A 87 11.28 10.16 33.03
N ARG A 88 10.95 9.43 34.11
CA ARG A 88 11.24 8.00 34.19
C ARG A 88 10.38 7.18 33.22
N ARG A 89 9.10 7.55 33.05
CA ARG A 89 8.23 6.92 32.03
C ARG A 89 8.79 7.11 30.63
N LEU A 90 9.19 8.35 30.29
CA LEU A 90 9.79 8.65 29.00
C LEU A 90 11.11 7.90 28.79
N LEU A 91 11.99 7.86 29.79
CA LEU A 91 13.26 7.13 29.68
C LEU A 91 13.04 5.63 29.52
N MET A 92 12.12 5.03 30.30
CA MET A 92 11.74 3.63 30.11
C MET A 92 11.22 3.39 28.69
N GLY A 93 10.33 4.25 28.19
CA GLY A 93 9.83 4.19 26.81
C GLY A 93 10.93 4.25 25.77
N ALA A 94 11.92 5.13 25.95
CA ALA A 94 13.08 5.26 25.06
C ALA A 94 13.91 3.97 24.98
N TYR A 95 14.13 3.27 26.10
CA TYR A 95 14.83 1.97 26.13
C TYR A 95 14.09 0.84 25.37
N PHE A 96 12.78 0.98 25.15
CA PHE A 96 11.95 0.07 24.35
C PHE A 96 11.57 0.65 22.98
N THR A 97 12.44 1.52 22.46
CA THR A 97 12.32 2.16 21.15
C THR A 97 13.61 2.00 20.37
N GLN A 98 13.51 1.85 19.05
CA GLN A 98 14.64 1.86 18.12
C GLN A 98 14.36 2.74 16.90
N GLU A 99 15.40 3.25 16.25
CA GLU A 99 15.29 3.80 14.91
C GLU A 99 15.27 2.67 13.87
N TYR A 100 14.49 2.86 12.81
CA TYR A 100 14.42 1.97 11.67
C TYR A 100 14.68 2.77 10.40
N ALA A 101 15.66 2.35 9.60
CA ALA A 101 15.96 2.99 8.32
C ALA A 101 14.94 2.54 7.26
N LEU A 102 14.03 3.44 6.89
CA LEU A 102 12.83 3.13 6.13
C LEU A 102 13.10 2.67 4.68
N GLU A 103 13.97 3.39 4.00
CA GLU A 103 14.28 3.20 2.58
C GLU A 103 15.79 2.99 2.41
N SER A 104 16.37 2.10 3.22
CA SER A 104 17.80 1.80 3.20
C SER A 104 18.21 0.84 2.09
N ALA A 105 17.31 -0.06 1.68
CA ALA A 105 17.61 -1.10 0.70
C ALA A 105 17.14 -0.73 -0.71
N ALA A 106 15.89 -0.27 -0.85
CA ALA A 106 15.30 0.02 -2.15
C ALA A 106 14.14 1.03 -2.07
N LEU A 107 13.89 1.76 -3.16
CA LEU A 107 12.82 2.74 -3.34
C LEU A 107 12.24 2.66 -4.76
N PHE A 108 11.19 1.86 -4.94
CA PHE A 108 10.76 1.39 -6.26
C PHE A 108 9.23 1.23 -6.37
N ASN A 109 8.76 0.61 -7.46
CA ASN A 109 7.36 0.35 -7.79
C ASN A 109 6.43 1.57 -7.63
N PRO A 110 6.72 2.67 -8.37
CA PRO A 110 5.98 3.91 -8.23
C PRO A 110 4.58 3.87 -8.85
N SER A 111 3.65 4.59 -8.23
CA SER A 111 2.32 4.92 -8.79
C SER A 111 2.09 6.42 -8.64
N LEU A 112 1.58 7.07 -9.70
CA LEU A 112 1.34 8.52 -9.74
C LEU A 112 -0.15 8.81 -9.87
N VAL A 113 -0.68 9.70 -9.04
CA VAL A 113 -2.05 10.21 -9.12
C VAL A 113 -2.08 11.71 -8.88
N ARG A 114 -3.12 12.40 -9.36
CA ARG A 114 -3.27 13.84 -9.16
C ARG A 114 -3.41 14.17 -7.68
N HIS A 115 -2.67 15.18 -7.20
CA HIS A 115 -2.73 15.60 -5.80
C HIS A 115 -4.11 16.24 -5.49
N PRO A 116 -4.74 15.98 -4.33
CA PRO A 116 -6.04 16.55 -4.00
C PRO A 116 -5.98 18.07 -3.82
N ASP A 117 -4.89 18.56 -3.25
CA ASP A 117 -4.58 19.98 -3.17
C ASP A 117 -3.78 20.43 -4.40
N GLN A 118 -4.20 21.53 -5.02
CA GLN A 118 -3.53 22.17 -6.16
C GLN A 118 -3.32 23.67 -5.93
N SER A 119 -3.49 24.12 -4.69
CA SER A 119 -3.33 25.51 -4.29
C SER A 119 -1.85 25.90 -4.21
N GLY A 120 -1.56 27.20 -4.39
CA GLY A 120 -0.20 27.73 -4.23
C GLY A 120 0.80 27.31 -5.31
N LEU A 121 0.34 26.71 -6.41
CA LEU A 121 1.18 26.33 -7.54
C LEU A 121 1.39 27.52 -8.51
N PRO A 122 2.53 27.59 -9.21
CA PRO A 122 2.68 28.49 -10.36
C PRO A 122 1.61 28.25 -11.42
N GLU A 123 1.38 29.24 -12.29
CA GLU A 123 0.45 29.05 -13.42
C GLU A 123 0.83 27.83 -14.27
N LEU A 124 -0.18 27.16 -14.82
CA LEU A 124 -0.04 26.02 -15.74
C LEU A 124 0.83 24.88 -15.18
N THR A 125 0.81 24.72 -13.86
CA THR A 125 1.53 23.69 -13.13
C THR A 125 0.54 22.79 -12.39
N THR A 126 0.75 21.48 -12.44
CA THR A 126 -0.07 20.49 -11.73
C THR A 126 0.78 19.70 -10.76
N GLN A 127 0.24 19.47 -9.56
CA GLN A 127 0.87 18.67 -8.52
C GLN A 127 0.29 17.25 -8.50
N PHE A 128 1.13 16.29 -8.16
CA PHE A 128 0.81 14.86 -8.12
C PHE A 128 1.34 14.25 -6.82
N VAL A 129 0.66 13.19 -6.38
CA VAL A 129 1.16 12.27 -5.35
C VAL A 129 1.83 11.11 -6.07
N LEU A 130 3.10 10.91 -5.75
CA LEU A 130 3.85 9.70 -6.13
C LEU A 130 3.94 8.80 -4.91
N SER A 131 3.26 7.66 -4.92
CA SER A 131 3.50 6.60 -3.94
C SER A 131 4.63 5.70 -4.43
N VAL A 132 5.55 5.33 -3.53
CA VAL A 132 6.67 4.42 -3.81
C VAL A 132 6.79 3.37 -2.72
N ARG A 133 7.17 2.16 -3.11
CA ARG A 133 7.54 1.08 -2.21
C ARG A 133 8.92 1.37 -1.62
N ALA A 134 8.99 1.53 -0.31
CA ALA A 134 10.23 1.65 0.45
C ALA A 134 10.54 0.32 1.14
N VAL A 135 11.77 -0.16 0.95
CA VAL A 135 12.30 -1.35 1.63
C VAL A 135 13.43 -0.94 2.54
N GLY A 136 13.25 -1.20 3.83
CA GLY A 136 14.19 -0.84 4.87
C GLY A 136 14.99 -2.03 5.38
N GLU A 137 15.56 -1.87 6.58
CA GLU A 137 16.22 -2.95 7.31
C GLU A 137 15.31 -4.19 7.44
N GLY A 138 15.89 -5.39 7.38
CA GLY A 138 15.13 -6.64 7.47
C GLY A 138 14.19 -6.92 6.29
N HIS A 139 14.31 -6.16 5.19
CA HIS A 139 13.50 -6.29 3.97
C HIS A 139 11.99 -6.05 4.16
N ILE A 140 11.61 -5.31 5.20
CA ILE A 140 10.20 -4.97 5.42
C ILE A 140 9.80 -3.88 4.43
N SER A 141 8.73 -4.14 3.68
CA SER A 141 8.21 -3.25 2.65
C SER A 141 7.09 -2.36 3.18
N SER A 142 7.07 -1.12 2.73
CA SER A 142 6.10 -0.09 3.14
C SER A 142 5.81 0.89 2.00
N ILE A 143 4.77 1.70 2.14
CA ILE A 143 4.43 2.74 1.15
C ILE A 143 4.78 4.11 1.72
N THR A 144 5.66 4.84 1.02
CA THR A 144 5.95 6.26 1.30
C THR A 144 5.57 7.11 0.10
N PHE A 145 5.51 8.42 0.30
CA PHE A 145 5.02 9.35 -0.70
C PHE A 145 6.07 10.42 -1.05
N ARG A 146 5.96 10.94 -2.27
CA ARG A 146 6.63 12.16 -2.72
C ARG A 146 5.60 13.07 -3.37
N THR A 147 5.85 14.37 -3.26
CA THR A 147 5.18 15.37 -4.09
C THR A 147 5.93 15.46 -5.41
N VAL A 148 5.18 15.47 -6.52
CA VAL A 148 5.71 15.69 -7.85
C VAL A 148 4.97 16.84 -8.49
N THR A 149 5.70 17.75 -9.13
CA THR A 149 5.14 18.90 -9.83
C THR A 149 5.55 18.82 -11.30
N ILE A 150 4.58 19.06 -12.19
CA ILE A 150 4.79 19.05 -13.64
C ILE A 150 4.23 20.33 -14.22
N ASP A 151 5.05 21.07 -14.96
CA ASP A 151 4.64 22.29 -15.65
C ASP A 151 4.20 22.02 -17.11
N GLN A 152 3.74 23.07 -17.79
CA GLN A 152 3.32 23.03 -19.20
C GLN A 152 4.40 22.51 -20.15
N ASP A 153 5.69 22.68 -19.81
CA ASP A 153 6.83 22.26 -20.62
C ASP A 153 7.28 20.82 -20.29
N LEU A 154 6.47 20.10 -19.50
CA LEU A 154 6.71 18.74 -19.02
C LEU A 154 7.96 18.62 -18.13
N LYS A 155 8.38 19.71 -17.49
CA LYS A 155 9.45 19.65 -16.50
C LYS A 155 8.89 18.98 -15.24
N ILE A 156 9.38 17.77 -14.98
CA ILE A 156 9.04 17.01 -13.77
C ILE A 156 10.02 17.40 -12.66
N VAL A 157 9.48 17.88 -11.53
CA VAL A 157 10.22 18.16 -10.30
C VAL A 157 9.67 17.28 -9.20
N VAL A 158 10.55 16.55 -8.51
CA VAL A 158 10.18 15.74 -7.34
C VAL A 158 10.74 16.44 -6.11
N ASP A 159 9.88 16.68 -5.12
CA ASP A 159 10.29 17.37 -3.90
C ASP A 159 11.27 16.51 -3.09
N GLU A 160 12.26 17.17 -2.50
CA GLU A 160 13.15 16.56 -1.53
C GLU A 160 12.35 16.09 -0.30
N PRO A 161 12.43 14.81 0.08
CA PRO A 161 11.63 14.29 1.18
C PRO A 161 12.12 14.82 2.53
N ALA A 162 11.19 14.91 3.48
CA ALA A 162 11.54 15.15 4.87
C ALA A 162 12.52 14.09 5.39
N LYS A 163 13.47 14.53 6.22
CA LYS A 163 14.51 13.66 6.80
C LYS A 163 13.95 12.61 7.76
N PHE A 164 12.79 12.87 8.34
CA PHE A 164 12.15 11.97 9.29
C PHE A 164 10.78 11.54 8.78
N VAL A 165 10.30 10.45 9.35
CA VAL A 165 9.05 9.80 8.98
C VAL A 165 8.28 9.53 10.26
N THR A 166 6.97 9.72 10.23
CA THR A 166 6.13 9.49 11.41
C THR A 166 5.33 8.21 11.20
N THR A 167 5.34 7.32 12.19
CA THR A 167 4.37 6.21 12.22
C THR A 167 2.95 6.79 12.32
N PRO A 168 1.98 6.25 11.59
CA PRO A 168 0.60 6.71 11.69
C PRO A 168 0.06 6.57 13.12
N GLU A 169 -0.91 7.41 13.46
CA GLU A 169 -1.79 7.16 14.60
C GLU A 169 -2.90 6.20 14.15
N PHE A 170 -3.11 5.13 14.91
CA PHE A 170 -4.26 4.25 14.70
C PHE A 170 -5.52 4.96 15.18
N VAL A 171 -6.63 4.68 14.50
CA VAL A 171 -7.95 5.13 14.94
C VAL A 171 -8.57 3.99 15.76
N PRO A 172 -8.44 4.00 17.11
CA PRO A 172 -8.85 2.89 17.97
C PRO A 172 -10.35 2.56 17.87
N ASP A 173 -11.16 3.53 17.45
CA ASP A 173 -12.62 3.42 17.31
C ASP A 173 -13.07 3.41 15.85
N SER A 174 -12.27 2.84 14.94
CA SER A 174 -12.75 2.60 13.58
C SER A 174 -14.03 1.76 13.64
N SER A 175 -15.13 2.35 13.19
CA SER A 175 -16.43 1.68 13.16
C SER A 175 -16.46 0.65 12.05
N TYR A 176 -16.91 -0.55 12.38
CA TYR A 176 -17.23 -1.61 11.44
C TYR A 176 -18.75 -1.64 11.22
N GLU A 177 -19.15 -1.57 9.95
CA GLU A 177 -20.54 -1.81 9.60
C GLU A 177 -20.84 -3.32 9.70
N LYS A 178 -21.77 -3.70 10.58
CA LYS A 178 -22.14 -5.10 10.84
C LYS A 178 -22.55 -5.86 9.59
N SER A 179 -23.34 -5.22 8.72
CA SER A 179 -23.85 -5.88 7.51
C SER A 179 -22.70 -6.31 6.58
N LEU A 180 -21.77 -5.39 6.33
CA LEU A 180 -20.58 -5.61 5.51
C LEU A 180 -19.63 -6.62 6.16
N PHE A 181 -19.37 -6.47 7.46
CA PHE A 181 -18.48 -7.37 8.19
C PHE A 181 -19.02 -8.82 8.20
N ARG A 182 -20.32 -8.99 8.44
CA ARG A 182 -20.99 -10.31 8.39
C ARG A 182 -20.86 -10.95 7.01
N ARG A 183 -21.00 -10.16 5.94
CA ARG A 183 -20.83 -10.66 4.58
C ARG A 183 -19.40 -11.14 4.31
N LYS A 184 -18.38 -10.43 4.81
CA LYS A 184 -16.97 -10.89 4.75
C LYS A 184 -16.76 -12.19 5.52
N MET A 185 -17.35 -12.33 6.71
CA MET A 185 -17.26 -13.57 7.48
C MET A 185 -17.90 -14.76 6.77
N ILE A 186 -19.06 -14.56 6.13
CA ILE A 186 -19.71 -15.61 5.34
C ILE A 186 -18.81 -16.06 4.19
N GLU A 187 -18.19 -15.12 3.48
CA GLU A 187 -17.29 -15.42 2.36
C GLU A 187 -16.04 -16.21 2.78
N LEU A 188 -15.57 -15.98 4.01
CA LEU A 188 -14.42 -16.67 4.60
C LEU A 188 -14.81 -17.93 5.38
N GLU A 189 -16.07 -18.36 5.32
CA GLU A 189 -16.61 -19.50 6.06
C GLU A 189 -16.42 -19.38 7.60
N LEU A 190 -16.34 -18.14 8.12
CA LEU A 190 -16.19 -17.82 9.54
C LEU A 190 -17.54 -17.66 10.26
N GLY A 191 -18.64 -18.02 9.61
CA GLY A 191 -19.99 -17.92 10.17
C GLY A 191 -20.35 -19.09 11.09
N GLY A 192 -21.53 -19.03 11.69
CA GLY A 192 -22.12 -20.12 12.47
C GLY A 192 -22.85 -19.64 13.72
N PRO A 193 -23.56 -20.54 14.43
CA PRO A 193 -24.43 -20.17 15.55
C PRO A 193 -23.70 -19.38 16.66
N PHE A 194 -22.46 -19.77 16.97
CA PHE A 194 -21.63 -19.09 17.96
C PHE A 194 -21.31 -17.64 17.56
N ILE A 195 -20.94 -17.41 16.29
CA ILE A 195 -20.62 -16.07 15.80
C ILE A 195 -21.90 -15.23 15.64
N ASP A 196 -22.99 -15.82 15.18
CA ASP A 196 -24.29 -15.13 15.11
C ASP A 196 -24.74 -14.68 16.52
N GLU A 197 -24.54 -15.50 17.56
CA GLU A 197 -24.81 -15.09 18.95
C GLU A 197 -23.92 -13.92 19.38
N ALA A 198 -22.61 -14.00 19.15
CA ALA A 198 -21.70 -12.90 19.49
C ALA A 198 -22.06 -11.59 18.77
N PHE A 199 -22.49 -11.67 17.51
CA PHE A 199 -22.88 -10.51 16.70
C PHE A 199 -24.26 -9.96 17.07
N SER A 200 -25.15 -10.78 17.66
CA SER A 200 -26.46 -10.33 18.13
C SER A 200 -26.37 -9.25 19.23
N ARG A 201 -25.24 -9.22 19.95
CA ARG A 201 -24.97 -8.26 21.05
C ARG A 201 -24.31 -6.96 20.59
N LEU A 202 -23.88 -6.87 19.34
CA LEU A 202 -23.25 -5.66 18.79
C LEU A 202 -24.32 -4.70 18.25
N ASP A 203 -24.00 -3.43 18.04
CA ASP A 203 -24.87 -2.47 17.35
C ASP A 203 -24.72 -2.59 15.82
N HIS A 204 -25.43 -1.76 15.05
CA HIS A 204 -25.26 -1.67 13.59
C HIS A 204 -23.81 -1.36 13.22
N ASP A 205 -23.22 -0.44 13.97
CA ASP A 205 -21.85 0.02 13.93
C ASP A 205 -21.16 -0.45 15.22
N PHE A 206 -19.97 -1.05 15.13
CA PHE A 206 -19.26 -1.53 16.31
C PHE A 206 -17.75 -1.32 16.19
N THR A 207 -17.02 -1.33 17.31
CA THR A 207 -15.55 -1.21 17.35
C THR A 207 -14.87 -2.57 17.55
N LEU A 208 -13.56 -2.63 17.28
CA LEU A 208 -12.76 -3.84 17.54
C LEU A 208 -12.85 -4.29 19.01
N GLU A 209 -12.84 -3.34 19.94
CA GLU A 209 -12.95 -3.64 21.39
C GLU A 209 -14.30 -4.26 21.72
N GLN A 210 -15.40 -3.73 21.17
CA GLN A 210 -16.74 -4.29 21.36
C GLN A 210 -16.85 -5.70 20.79
N LEU A 211 -16.27 -5.94 19.60
CA LEU A 211 -16.21 -7.27 18.99
C LEU A 211 -15.43 -8.26 19.85
N GLU A 212 -14.20 -7.90 20.26
CA GLU A 212 -13.36 -8.74 21.11
C GLU A 212 -14.06 -9.04 22.45
N HIS A 213 -14.67 -8.04 23.09
CA HIS A 213 -15.40 -8.22 24.34
C HIS A 213 -16.59 -9.17 24.18
N SER A 214 -17.38 -9.02 23.10
CA SER A 214 -18.52 -9.89 22.82
C SER A 214 -18.06 -11.34 22.61
N LEU A 215 -17.09 -11.57 21.71
CA LEU A 215 -16.55 -12.90 21.40
C LEU A 215 -15.98 -13.59 22.64
N GLN A 216 -15.22 -12.87 23.47
CA GLN A 216 -14.64 -13.41 24.70
C GLN A 216 -15.72 -13.75 25.74
N THR A 217 -16.80 -12.97 25.79
CA THR A 217 -17.93 -13.26 26.68
C THR A 217 -18.62 -14.56 26.27
N ILE A 218 -18.98 -14.72 24.98
CA ILE A 218 -19.60 -15.97 24.50
C ILE A 218 -18.65 -17.16 24.67
N LEU A 219 -17.36 -16.99 24.36
CA LEU A 219 -16.37 -18.06 24.51
C LEU A 219 -16.28 -18.56 25.97
N ARG A 220 -16.41 -17.65 26.94
CA ARG A 220 -16.46 -17.99 28.38
C ARG A 220 -17.74 -18.67 28.81
N ASP A 221 -18.85 -18.41 28.12
CA ASP A 221 -20.13 -19.09 28.35
C ASP A 221 -20.08 -20.54 27.79
N HIS A 222 -19.32 -20.75 26.70
CA HIS A 222 -19.11 -22.06 26.04
C HIS A 222 -17.83 -22.80 26.48
N ARG A 223 -17.50 -22.82 27.79
CA ARG A 223 -16.22 -23.38 28.30
C ARG A 223 -15.90 -24.79 27.81
N MET A 224 -16.92 -25.64 27.67
CA MET A 224 -16.74 -27.04 27.24
C MET A 224 -16.23 -27.17 25.79
N HIS A 225 -16.49 -26.17 24.94
CA HIS A 225 -16.06 -26.12 23.54
C HIS A 225 -14.95 -25.09 23.28
N HIS A 226 -14.30 -24.59 24.33
CA HIS A 226 -13.31 -23.52 24.23
C HIS A 226 -12.20 -23.83 23.20
N ASN A 227 -11.65 -25.04 23.22
CA ASN A 227 -10.55 -25.43 22.32
C ASN A 227 -10.99 -25.50 20.85
N GLU A 228 -12.27 -25.78 20.59
CA GLU A 228 -12.84 -25.83 19.24
C GLU A 228 -13.15 -24.42 18.72
N LEU A 229 -13.62 -23.52 19.59
CA LEU A 229 -14.10 -22.19 19.22
C LEU A 229 -13.01 -21.11 19.26
N ALA A 230 -11.96 -21.28 20.08
CA ALA A 230 -10.89 -20.28 20.20
C ALA A 230 -10.17 -19.98 18.86
N PRO A 231 -9.87 -20.97 17.98
CA PRO A 231 -9.32 -20.68 16.65
C PRO A 231 -10.25 -19.82 15.80
N LEU A 232 -11.57 -20.09 15.82
CA LEU A 232 -12.56 -19.31 15.09
C LEU A 232 -12.60 -17.85 15.59
N VAL A 233 -12.58 -17.65 16.92
CA VAL A 233 -12.48 -16.31 17.52
C VAL A 233 -11.23 -15.57 17.04
N GLN A 234 -10.08 -16.25 17.00
CA GLN A 234 -8.83 -15.66 16.51
C GLN A 234 -8.93 -15.24 15.03
N GLN A 235 -9.55 -16.06 14.19
CA GLN A 235 -9.76 -15.73 12.77
C GLN A 235 -10.68 -14.51 12.57
N VAL A 236 -11.77 -14.41 13.34
CA VAL A 236 -12.68 -13.25 13.28
C VAL A 236 -11.99 -11.97 13.75
N VAL A 237 -11.20 -12.06 14.84
CA VAL A 237 -10.40 -10.93 15.32
C VAL A 237 -9.30 -10.55 14.32
N MET A 238 -8.69 -11.53 13.65
CA MET A 238 -7.70 -11.31 12.60
C MET A 238 -8.33 -10.57 11.41
N LEU A 239 -9.53 -10.97 10.97
CA LEU A 239 -10.28 -10.26 9.94
C LEU A 239 -10.52 -8.79 10.35
N ALA A 240 -10.96 -8.54 11.59
CA ALA A 240 -11.14 -7.17 12.08
C ALA A 240 -9.83 -6.38 12.06
N LYS A 241 -8.73 -6.96 12.53
CA LYS A 241 -7.40 -6.31 12.54
C LYS A 241 -6.81 -6.08 11.14
N SER A 242 -7.25 -6.83 10.14
CA SER A 242 -6.91 -6.61 8.73
C SER A 242 -7.79 -5.57 8.03
N ASN A 243 -8.81 -5.03 8.71
CA ASN A 243 -9.63 -3.92 8.24
C ASN A 243 -9.51 -2.77 9.25
N TYR A 244 -8.57 -1.86 9.03
CA TYR A 244 -8.20 -0.86 10.02
C TYR A 244 -8.05 0.51 9.39
N GLU A 245 -7.89 1.52 10.23
CA GLU A 245 -7.75 2.89 9.79
C GLU A 245 -6.54 3.55 10.46
N ILE A 246 -5.84 4.35 9.66
CA ILE A 246 -4.72 5.17 10.10
C ILE A 246 -4.96 6.63 9.74
N GLN A 247 -4.41 7.52 10.56
CA GLN A 247 -4.49 8.96 10.34
C GLN A 247 -3.16 9.67 10.57
N TYR A 248 -3.01 10.80 9.88
CA TYR A 248 -1.95 11.78 10.01
C TYR A 248 -2.54 13.13 10.35
N THR A 249 -1.71 13.99 10.93
CA THR A 249 -2.08 15.36 11.24
C THR A 249 -1.76 16.30 10.06
N PRO A 250 -2.57 17.33 9.79
CA PRO A 250 -2.38 18.21 8.61
C PRO A 250 -1.04 18.95 8.55
N ASP A 251 -0.38 19.14 9.70
CA ASP A 251 0.96 19.73 9.83
C ASP A 251 2.10 18.80 9.39
N GLN A 252 1.80 17.55 9.03
CA GLN A 252 2.73 16.60 8.43
C GLN A 252 2.70 16.73 6.91
N VAL A 253 3.85 17.09 6.33
CA VAL A 253 4.01 17.10 4.87
C VAL A 253 3.86 15.68 4.32
N LEU A 254 3.44 15.57 3.06
CA LEU A 254 3.13 14.28 2.43
C LEU A 254 4.27 13.26 2.54
N SER A 255 5.53 13.69 2.39
CA SER A 255 6.68 12.80 2.46
C SER A 255 6.93 12.22 3.85
N GLU A 256 6.47 12.86 4.94
CA GLU A 256 6.55 12.31 6.31
C GLU A 256 5.56 11.16 6.56
N ARG A 257 4.56 11.01 5.68
CA ARG A 257 3.50 10.01 5.82
C ARG A 257 3.98 8.66 5.28
N LEU A 258 3.66 7.61 6.04
CA LEU A 258 4.18 6.26 5.82
C LEU A 258 3.14 5.21 6.18
N ILE A 259 2.66 4.48 5.19
CA ILE A 259 1.84 3.29 5.44
C ILE A 259 2.82 2.15 5.70
N PHE A 260 3.02 1.88 6.98
CA PHE A 260 3.87 0.80 7.46
C PHE A 260 3.02 -0.43 7.80
N PRO A 261 3.54 -1.66 7.61
CA PRO A 261 2.94 -2.86 8.11
C PRO A 261 2.43 -2.75 9.54
N PHE A 262 1.15 -3.04 9.71
CA PHE A 262 0.51 -3.02 11.02
C PHE A 262 -0.30 -4.27 11.30
N GLY A 263 -1.13 -4.67 10.33
CA GLY A 263 -2.01 -5.81 10.48
C GLY A 263 -1.25 -7.13 10.58
N PRO A 264 -1.88 -8.17 11.17
CA PRO A 264 -1.29 -9.51 11.23
C PRO A 264 -1.01 -10.11 9.83
N THR A 265 -1.70 -9.63 8.80
CA THR A 265 -1.54 -10.05 7.41
C THR A 265 -0.38 -9.35 6.67
N GLU A 266 0.30 -8.41 7.32
CA GLU A 266 1.31 -7.54 6.69
C GLU A 266 2.68 -7.64 7.36
N THR A 267 2.89 -8.59 8.28
CA THR A 267 4.08 -8.64 9.14
C THR A 267 5.41 -8.64 8.38
N ASN A 268 5.41 -9.09 7.12
CA ASN A 268 6.58 -9.10 6.25
C ASN A 268 6.57 -8.00 5.17
N GLY A 269 5.48 -7.24 5.03
CA GLY A 269 5.46 -6.06 4.18
C GLY A 269 4.12 -5.76 3.52
N ILE A 270 4.08 -4.54 2.99
CA ILE A 270 3.05 -4.01 2.09
C ILE A 270 3.72 -3.74 0.75
N GLU A 271 3.14 -4.24 -0.34
CA GLU A 271 3.78 -4.23 -1.66
C GLU A 271 2.89 -3.66 -2.77
N ASP A 272 3.54 -2.98 -3.73
CA ASP A 272 3.05 -2.66 -5.07
C ASP A 272 1.67 -1.98 -5.10
N ALA A 273 1.53 -0.88 -4.34
CA ALA A 273 0.31 -0.10 -4.28
C ALA A 273 0.00 0.60 -5.61
N ARG A 274 -1.19 0.36 -6.14
CA ARG A 274 -1.67 0.88 -7.42
C ARG A 274 -2.76 1.91 -7.19
N PHE A 275 -2.36 3.16 -6.99
CA PHE A 275 -3.29 4.25 -6.70
C PHE A 275 -4.06 4.67 -7.95
N VAL A 276 -5.38 4.84 -7.81
CA VAL A 276 -6.29 5.43 -8.80
C VAL A 276 -7.11 6.54 -8.16
N GLN A 277 -7.29 7.66 -8.85
CA GLN A 277 -8.34 8.61 -8.54
C GLN A 277 -9.63 8.08 -9.15
N PHE A 278 -10.56 7.66 -8.30
CA PHE A 278 -11.84 7.08 -8.67
C PHE A 278 -12.93 8.15 -8.63
N GLN A 279 -13.74 8.21 -9.68
CA GLN A 279 -14.93 9.04 -9.77
C GLN A 279 -16.19 8.18 -9.57
N ASP A 280 -16.94 8.48 -8.53
CA ASP A 280 -18.25 7.89 -8.28
C ASP A 280 -19.32 8.50 -9.21
N ASP A 281 -20.47 7.83 -9.34
CA ASP A 281 -21.56 8.23 -10.23
C ASP A 281 -22.16 9.61 -9.87
N ASP A 282 -21.97 10.05 -8.62
CA ASP A 282 -22.36 11.39 -8.13
C ASP A 282 -21.32 12.49 -8.44
N GLY A 283 -20.23 12.13 -9.12
CA GLY A 283 -19.12 13.02 -9.46
C GLY A 283 -18.11 13.21 -8.33
N SER A 284 -18.32 12.61 -7.15
CA SER A 284 -17.37 12.70 -6.06
C SER A 284 -16.07 11.94 -6.38
N LEU A 285 -14.96 12.48 -5.90
CA LEU A 285 -13.63 11.92 -6.12
C LEU A 285 -13.10 11.27 -4.85
N ARG A 286 -12.52 10.08 -5.01
CA ARG A 286 -11.82 9.33 -3.97
C ARG A 286 -10.55 8.73 -4.54
N TYR A 287 -9.64 8.32 -3.67
CA TYR A 287 -8.46 7.57 -4.08
C TYR A 287 -8.56 6.16 -3.53
N TYR A 288 -8.40 5.19 -4.42
CA TYR A 288 -8.24 3.79 -4.04
C TYR A 288 -6.86 3.30 -4.42
N ALA A 289 -6.32 2.35 -3.66
CA ALA A 289 -5.13 1.60 -4.07
C ALA A 289 -5.26 0.14 -3.70
N THR A 290 -5.14 -0.73 -4.69
CA THR A 290 -4.93 -2.15 -4.44
C THR A 290 -3.46 -2.39 -4.10
N TYR A 291 -3.20 -3.25 -3.12
CA TYR A 291 -1.85 -3.61 -2.71
C TYR A 291 -1.80 -5.06 -2.22
N SER A 292 -0.59 -5.61 -2.10
CA SER A 292 -0.38 -6.96 -1.56
C SER A 292 0.12 -6.86 -0.12
N ALA A 293 -0.65 -7.41 0.83
CA ALA A 293 -0.23 -7.62 2.21
C ALA A 293 0.46 -8.99 2.31
N TYR A 294 1.64 -9.05 2.93
CA TYR A 294 2.40 -10.29 3.07
C TYR A 294 2.79 -10.55 4.52
N ASP A 295 2.48 -11.74 5.02
CA ASP A 295 2.81 -12.17 6.40
C ASP A 295 4.03 -13.12 6.48
N GLY A 296 4.69 -13.39 5.36
CA GLY A 296 5.77 -14.37 5.26
C GLY A 296 5.34 -15.75 4.72
N LYS A 297 4.02 -15.99 4.61
CA LYS A 297 3.45 -17.25 4.11
C LYS A 297 2.38 -17.01 3.05
N MET A 298 1.47 -16.07 3.31
CA MET A 298 0.32 -15.78 2.48
C MET A 298 0.40 -14.36 1.94
N VAL A 299 -0.03 -14.20 0.69
CA VAL A 299 -0.27 -12.91 0.07
C VAL A 299 -1.76 -12.64 0.09
N LEU A 300 -2.16 -11.55 0.74
CA LEU A 300 -3.55 -11.11 0.80
C LEU A 300 -3.72 -9.79 0.04
N PRO A 301 -4.50 -9.78 -1.05
CA PRO A 301 -4.88 -8.53 -1.70
C PRO A 301 -5.73 -7.66 -0.78
N GLN A 302 -5.34 -6.41 -0.66
CA GLN A 302 -6.09 -5.40 0.10
C GLN A 302 -6.39 -4.19 -0.77
N LEU A 303 -7.39 -3.43 -0.33
CA LEU A 303 -7.80 -2.16 -0.89
C LEU A 303 -7.64 -1.07 0.15
N LEU A 304 -6.84 -0.07 -0.18
CA LEU A 304 -6.69 1.15 0.57
C LEU A 304 -7.62 2.22 0.00
N GLU A 305 -8.26 3.02 0.86
CA GLU A 305 -9.10 4.17 0.51
C GLU A 305 -8.59 5.43 1.22
N THR A 306 -8.55 6.55 0.50
CA THR A 306 -8.33 7.88 1.08
C THR A 306 -9.02 8.98 0.24
N LYS A 307 -9.26 10.15 0.83
CA LYS A 307 -9.74 11.35 0.10
C LYS A 307 -8.69 12.46 0.04
N ASP A 308 -7.74 12.44 0.98
CA ASP A 308 -6.87 13.58 1.30
C ASP A 308 -5.42 13.18 1.61
N PHE A 309 -5.10 11.88 1.58
CA PHE A 309 -3.81 11.33 2.02
C PHE A 309 -3.47 11.65 3.48
N LEU A 310 -4.46 12.03 4.30
CA LEU A 310 -4.33 12.21 5.75
C LEU A 310 -4.96 11.04 6.49
N ARG A 311 -6.13 10.57 6.02
CA ARG A 311 -6.83 9.43 6.59
C ARG A 311 -6.87 8.29 5.57
N PHE A 312 -6.41 7.11 5.96
CA PHE A 312 -6.39 5.93 5.11
C PHE A 312 -7.17 4.80 5.77
N LYS A 313 -8.06 4.17 5.01
CA LYS A 313 -8.79 2.97 5.42
C LYS A 313 -8.28 1.78 4.63
N MET A 314 -7.96 0.70 5.33
CA MET A 314 -7.52 -0.55 4.73
C MET A 314 -8.67 -1.55 4.81
N HIS A 315 -8.95 -2.18 3.68
CA HIS A 315 -10.05 -3.10 3.51
C HIS A 315 -9.55 -4.39 2.86
N THR A 316 -9.92 -5.51 3.46
CA THR A 316 -9.82 -6.84 2.82
C THR A 316 -10.70 -6.90 1.57
N LEU A 317 -10.13 -7.39 0.47
CA LEU A 317 -10.88 -7.85 -0.70
C LEU A 317 -11.29 -9.31 -0.49
N ASN A 318 -12.49 -9.69 -0.95
CA ASN A 318 -13.08 -11.00 -0.66
C ASN A 318 -13.67 -11.61 -1.93
N GLY A 319 -13.87 -12.94 -1.89
CA GLY A 319 -14.50 -13.70 -2.94
C GLY A 319 -13.53 -14.58 -3.74
N PRO A 320 -14.05 -15.58 -4.48
CA PRO A 320 -13.22 -16.60 -5.14
C PRO A 320 -12.39 -16.07 -6.30
N ALA A 321 -12.63 -14.84 -6.77
CA ALA A 321 -11.79 -14.20 -7.78
C ALA A 321 -10.63 -13.39 -7.17
N ILE A 322 -10.55 -13.29 -5.83
CA ILE A 322 -9.47 -12.61 -5.10
C ILE A 322 -8.41 -13.63 -4.69
N GLU A 323 -7.41 -13.79 -5.54
CA GLU A 323 -6.23 -14.60 -5.33
C GLU A 323 -4.97 -13.78 -5.71
N ASN A 324 -3.80 -14.29 -5.33
CA ASN A 324 -2.50 -13.80 -5.83
C ASN A 324 -2.31 -12.26 -5.74
N LYS A 325 -1.83 -11.59 -6.81
CA LYS A 325 -1.48 -10.16 -6.80
C LYS A 325 -1.76 -9.48 -8.15
N GLY A 326 -1.45 -8.19 -8.23
CA GLY A 326 -1.49 -7.44 -9.49
C GLY A 326 -2.89 -6.99 -9.89
N MET A 327 -3.72 -6.66 -8.92
CA MET A 327 -5.05 -6.07 -9.14
C MET A 327 -4.94 -4.57 -9.43
N ALA A 328 -5.73 -4.03 -10.35
CA ALA A 328 -5.79 -2.60 -10.65
C ALA A 328 -7.22 -2.18 -10.97
N LEU A 329 -7.78 -1.30 -10.14
CA LEU A 329 -9.15 -0.80 -10.28
C LEU A 329 -9.25 0.21 -11.43
N PHE A 330 -10.32 0.17 -12.21
CA PHE A 330 -10.63 1.22 -13.19
C PHE A 330 -11.02 2.54 -12.48
N PRO A 331 -10.81 3.71 -13.09
CA PRO A 331 -11.02 5.01 -12.43
C PRO A 331 -12.49 5.42 -12.28
N ARG A 332 -13.43 4.61 -12.78
CA ARG A 332 -14.87 4.78 -12.60
C ARG A 332 -15.58 3.45 -12.81
N LYS A 333 -16.87 3.40 -12.49
CA LYS A 333 -17.71 2.28 -12.88
C LYS A 333 -17.87 2.20 -14.40
N ILE A 334 -18.06 0.99 -14.90
CA ILE A 334 -18.32 0.67 -16.30
C ILE A 334 -19.65 -0.06 -16.36
N ASN A 335 -20.62 0.52 -17.06
CA ASN A 335 -21.99 -0.01 -17.14
C ASN A 335 -22.63 -0.27 -15.75
N GLY A 336 -22.35 0.61 -14.78
CA GLY A 336 -22.89 0.52 -13.41
C GLY A 336 -22.13 -0.40 -12.45
N HIS A 337 -21.08 -1.08 -12.92
CA HIS A 337 -20.28 -2.01 -12.11
C HIS A 337 -18.87 -1.47 -11.85
N TYR A 338 -18.30 -1.78 -10.68
CA TYR A 338 -16.86 -1.67 -10.49
C TYR A 338 -16.16 -2.66 -11.41
N ALA A 339 -15.04 -2.23 -12.01
CA ALA A 339 -14.22 -3.06 -12.88
C ALA A 339 -12.77 -3.08 -12.37
N MET A 340 -12.09 -4.21 -12.53
CA MET A 340 -10.71 -4.40 -12.10
C MET A 340 -9.95 -5.30 -13.07
N LEU A 341 -8.73 -4.93 -13.42
CA LEU A 341 -7.78 -5.84 -14.08
C LEU A 341 -7.01 -6.61 -13.02
N SER A 342 -6.67 -7.88 -13.28
CA SER A 342 -5.90 -8.68 -12.33
C SER A 342 -5.07 -9.79 -12.97
N ARG A 343 -4.25 -10.49 -12.19
CA ARG A 343 -3.48 -11.67 -12.64
C ARG A 343 -3.45 -12.73 -11.56
N GLN A 344 -4.47 -13.57 -11.60
CA GLN A 344 -4.78 -14.53 -10.54
C GLN A 344 -3.92 -15.80 -10.65
N ASP A 345 -3.73 -16.29 -11.88
CA ASP A 345 -3.02 -17.54 -12.17
C ASP A 345 -1.50 -17.39 -12.34
N GLY A 346 -0.98 -16.18 -12.18
CA GLY A 346 0.44 -15.90 -12.37
C GLY A 346 0.88 -15.66 -13.82
N GLU A 347 -0.01 -15.80 -14.81
CA GLU A 347 0.35 -15.77 -16.24
C GLU A 347 -0.49 -14.78 -17.07
N HIS A 348 -1.81 -14.79 -16.92
CA HIS A 348 -2.75 -14.12 -17.81
C HIS A 348 -3.33 -12.82 -17.22
N LEU A 349 -3.74 -11.91 -18.08
CA LEU A 349 -4.48 -10.71 -17.68
C LEU A 349 -5.99 -11.02 -17.66
N PHE A 350 -6.60 -10.80 -16.51
CA PHE A 350 -8.04 -10.96 -16.29
C PHE A 350 -8.75 -9.63 -16.14
N LEU A 351 -10.03 -9.62 -16.47
CA LEU A 351 -11.01 -8.59 -16.13
C LEU A 351 -12.02 -9.17 -15.14
N MET A 352 -12.45 -8.32 -14.22
CA MET A 352 -13.36 -8.66 -13.14
C MET A 352 -14.38 -7.54 -13.02
N TYR A 353 -15.63 -7.91 -12.76
CA TYR A 353 -16.73 -6.98 -12.48
C TYR A 353 -17.34 -7.27 -11.10
N SER A 354 -17.83 -6.23 -10.44
CA SER A 354 -18.59 -6.37 -9.22
C SER A 354 -19.56 -5.20 -8.98
N ASP A 355 -20.69 -5.50 -8.36
CA ASP A 355 -21.63 -4.52 -7.81
C ASP A 355 -21.13 -3.88 -6.50
N MET A 356 -20.19 -4.53 -5.82
CA MET A 356 -19.62 -4.03 -4.57
C MET A 356 -18.11 -4.16 -4.56
N LEU A 357 -17.47 -3.03 -4.29
CA LEU A 357 -16.03 -2.86 -4.35
C LEU A 357 -15.21 -3.89 -3.54
N TYR A 358 -15.76 -4.46 -2.47
CA TYR A 358 -15.05 -5.37 -1.57
C TYR A 358 -15.22 -6.87 -1.87
N PHE A 359 -16.09 -7.25 -2.81
CA PHE A 359 -16.43 -8.64 -3.12
C PHE A 359 -16.33 -8.92 -4.61
N TRP A 360 -15.55 -9.92 -5.01
CA TRP A 360 -15.33 -10.25 -6.41
C TRP A 360 -15.40 -11.75 -6.64
N HIS A 361 -16.33 -12.18 -7.49
CA HIS A 361 -16.66 -13.61 -7.64
C HIS A 361 -16.29 -14.19 -9.00
N HIS A 362 -16.15 -13.32 -10.02
CA HIS A 362 -15.93 -13.76 -11.39
C HIS A 362 -14.73 -13.03 -12.00
N LYS A 363 -14.01 -13.77 -12.84
CA LYS A 363 -12.87 -13.30 -13.62
C LYS A 363 -12.92 -13.91 -15.01
N GLU A 364 -12.60 -13.13 -16.02
CA GLU A 364 -12.48 -13.58 -17.41
C GLU A 364 -11.12 -13.19 -17.99
N ILE A 365 -10.56 -14.04 -18.85
CA ILE A 365 -9.27 -13.74 -19.49
C ILE A 365 -9.49 -12.73 -20.60
N VAL A 366 -8.81 -11.59 -20.50
CA VAL A 366 -8.77 -10.55 -21.53
C VAL A 366 -7.58 -10.73 -22.45
N LEU A 367 -6.43 -11.10 -21.90
CA LEU A 367 -5.19 -11.18 -22.67
C LEU A 367 -4.28 -12.30 -22.20
N ARG A 368 -3.71 -12.99 -23.18
CA ARG A 368 -2.68 -14.03 -22.98
C ARG A 368 -1.33 -13.56 -23.53
N PRO A 369 -0.22 -14.08 -22.99
CA PRO A 369 1.09 -13.92 -23.63
C PRO A 369 1.07 -14.44 -25.06
N THR A 370 1.43 -13.60 -26.02
CA THR A 370 1.58 -13.99 -27.43
C THR A 370 2.90 -13.52 -28.04
N ASN A 371 3.63 -12.62 -27.38
CA ASN A 371 4.91 -12.11 -27.84
C ASN A 371 6.09 -12.72 -27.04
N PRO A 372 7.27 -12.92 -27.66
CA PRO A 372 8.40 -13.56 -26.98
C PRO A 372 8.88 -12.88 -25.68
N TRP A 373 8.69 -11.57 -25.55
CA TRP A 373 9.09 -10.80 -24.37
C TRP A 373 8.13 -10.94 -23.17
N GLU A 374 7.03 -11.69 -23.31
CA GLU A 374 6.01 -11.88 -22.28
C GLU A 374 5.63 -13.36 -22.05
N PHE A 375 6.24 -14.31 -22.77
CA PHE A 375 5.89 -15.75 -22.72
C PHE A 375 5.94 -16.40 -21.33
N VAL A 376 6.68 -15.85 -20.36
CA VAL A 376 6.69 -16.41 -19.00
C VAL A 376 5.44 -16.00 -18.23
N GLN A 377 5.04 -14.73 -18.34
CA GLN A 377 3.84 -14.17 -17.71
C GLN A 377 3.64 -12.71 -18.14
N MET A 378 2.40 -12.24 -18.03
CA MET A 378 2.04 -10.83 -18.22
C MET A 378 1.00 -10.33 -17.21
N GLY A 379 0.88 -9.02 -17.07
CA GLY A 379 -0.30 -8.41 -16.45
C GLY A 379 -0.18 -6.89 -16.36
N ASN A 380 -1.14 -6.24 -15.70
CA ASN A 380 -1.16 -4.78 -15.62
C ASN A 380 -0.03 -4.23 -14.74
N CYS A 381 0.44 -3.05 -15.09
CA CYS A 381 1.28 -2.23 -14.23
C CYS A 381 0.42 -1.57 -13.15
N GLY A 382 -0.63 -0.86 -13.56
CA GLY A 382 -1.51 -0.12 -12.67
C GLY A 382 -2.89 0.09 -13.28
N PRO A 383 -3.65 1.06 -12.74
CA PRO A 383 -4.99 1.39 -13.21
C PRO A 383 -5.03 1.70 -14.72
N PRO A 384 -6.05 1.20 -15.45
CA PRO A 384 -6.33 1.65 -16.81
C PRO A 384 -6.56 3.16 -16.86
N ILE A 385 -6.06 3.81 -17.91
CA ILE A 385 -6.17 5.24 -18.13
C ILE A 385 -7.21 5.49 -19.22
N GLU A 386 -8.23 6.28 -18.92
CA GLU A 386 -9.29 6.62 -19.88
C GLU A 386 -8.75 7.54 -20.99
N THR A 387 -9.10 7.25 -22.24
CA THR A 387 -8.79 8.07 -23.42
C THR A 387 -10.00 8.12 -24.35
N ASP A 388 -10.02 9.04 -25.31
CA ASP A 388 -11.05 9.11 -26.35
C ASP A 388 -11.04 7.91 -27.31
N LYS A 389 -9.97 7.09 -27.29
CA LYS A 389 -9.83 5.87 -28.11
C LYS A 389 -10.11 4.57 -27.34
N GLY A 390 -10.30 4.62 -26.03
CA GLY A 390 -10.42 3.43 -25.18
C GLY A 390 -9.61 3.52 -23.88
N TRP A 391 -9.52 2.40 -23.18
CA TRP A 391 -8.73 2.28 -21.95
C TRP A 391 -7.28 1.93 -22.29
N LEU A 392 -6.36 2.88 -22.10
CA LEU A 392 -4.93 2.60 -22.20
C LEU A 392 -4.49 1.82 -20.96
N VAL A 393 -3.95 0.63 -21.17
CA VAL A 393 -3.43 -0.22 -20.09
C VAL A 393 -1.95 -0.45 -20.29
N LEU A 394 -1.15 0.03 -19.35
CA LEU A 394 0.24 -0.35 -19.26
C LEU A 394 0.35 -1.76 -18.69
N THR A 395 1.11 -2.60 -19.37
CA THR A 395 1.33 -3.99 -18.99
C THR A 395 2.80 -4.20 -18.70
N HIS A 396 3.13 -5.20 -17.90
CA HIS A 396 4.47 -5.75 -17.87
C HIS A 396 4.46 -7.16 -18.41
N GLY A 397 5.53 -7.52 -19.11
CA GLY A 397 5.78 -8.84 -19.67
C GLY A 397 7.14 -9.38 -19.22
N VAL A 398 7.19 -10.69 -19.02
CA VAL A 398 8.40 -11.41 -18.59
C VAL A 398 8.89 -12.31 -19.71
N GLY A 399 10.09 -11.99 -20.20
CA GLY A 399 10.73 -12.71 -21.30
C GLY A 399 11.83 -13.68 -20.85
N PRO A 400 12.68 -14.13 -21.79
CA PRO A 400 13.84 -14.97 -21.50
C PRO A 400 14.72 -14.39 -20.38
N MET A 401 15.28 -15.27 -19.55
CA MET A 401 16.08 -14.88 -18.37
C MET A 401 15.32 -14.03 -17.34
N ARG A 402 13.97 -14.16 -17.30
CA ARG A 402 13.09 -13.37 -16.42
C ARG A 402 13.27 -11.86 -16.59
N LYS A 403 13.57 -11.40 -17.81
CA LYS A 403 13.66 -9.97 -18.11
C LYS A 403 12.28 -9.34 -18.07
N TYR A 404 12.07 -8.36 -17.18
CA TYR A 404 10.80 -7.61 -17.09
C TYR A 404 10.86 -6.38 -17.97
N THR A 405 9.82 -6.19 -18.77
CA THR A 405 9.64 -5.04 -19.66
C THR A 405 8.23 -4.49 -19.53
N ILE A 406 8.02 -3.23 -19.90
CA ILE A 406 6.69 -2.60 -19.90
C ILE A 406 6.20 -2.53 -21.34
N GLY A 407 4.98 -2.98 -21.60
CA GLY A 407 4.24 -2.83 -22.85
C GLY A 407 2.96 -2.01 -22.64
N ALA A 408 2.13 -1.94 -23.68
CA ALA A 408 0.84 -1.28 -23.63
C ALA A 408 -0.19 -2.00 -24.50
N ILE A 409 -1.43 -1.99 -24.03
CA ILE A 409 -2.62 -2.40 -24.79
C ILE A 409 -3.68 -1.31 -24.70
N LEU A 410 -4.66 -1.38 -25.60
CA LEU A 410 -5.85 -0.54 -25.62
C LEU A 410 -7.08 -1.45 -25.56
N LEU A 411 -7.93 -1.23 -24.56
CA LEU A 411 -9.22 -1.92 -24.43
C LEU A 411 -10.34 -1.00 -24.93
N ASP A 412 -11.42 -1.58 -25.46
CA ASP A 412 -12.61 -0.83 -25.87
C ASP A 412 -13.25 -0.10 -24.66
N LEU A 413 -13.71 1.14 -24.88
CA LEU A 413 -14.16 2.02 -23.81
C LEU A 413 -15.44 1.51 -23.13
N ASP A 414 -16.34 0.93 -23.92
CA ASP A 414 -17.66 0.47 -23.48
C ASP A 414 -17.62 -1.01 -23.06
N ASP A 415 -16.76 -1.80 -23.70
CA ASP A 415 -16.53 -3.22 -23.41
C ASP A 415 -15.03 -3.54 -23.20
N PRO A 416 -14.50 -3.33 -21.98
CA PRO A 416 -13.10 -3.61 -21.65
C PRO A 416 -12.65 -5.06 -21.85
N SER A 417 -13.55 -6.02 -22.08
CA SER A 417 -13.16 -7.40 -22.43
C SER A 417 -12.49 -7.47 -23.81
N ARG A 418 -12.68 -6.45 -24.66
CA ARG A 418 -12.18 -6.39 -26.04
C ARG A 418 -10.88 -5.61 -26.14
N VAL A 419 -9.80 -6.31 -26.50
CA VAL A 419 -8.51 -5.68 -26.85
C VAL A 419 -8.57 -5.15 -28.29
N ILE A 420 -8.49 -3.83 -28.45
CA ILE A 420 -8.59 -3.12 -29.74
C ILE A 420 -7.24 -2.59 -30.25
N GLY A 421 -6.21 -2.62 -29.41
CA GLY A 421 -4.83 -2.29 -29.77
C GLY A 421 -3.82 -2.96 -28.84
N ARG A 422 -2.63 -3.28 -29.35
CA ARG A 422 -1.54 -3.93 -28.59
C ARG A 422 -0.19 -3.64 -29.25
N LEU A 423 0.80 -3.24 -28.48
CA LEU A 423 2.17 -3.12 -28.97
C LEU A 423 2.80 -4.51 -29.18
N GLN A 424 3.43 -4.73 -30.33
CA GLN A 424 4.20 -5.95 -30.61
C GLN A 424 5.53 -6.00 -29.88
N GLU A 425 6.16 -4.85 -29.67
CA GLU A 425 7.42 -4.69 -28.94
C GLU A 425 7.20 -3.95 -27.61
N PRO A 426 8.05 -4.15 -26.59
CA PRO A 426 7.92 -3.43 -25.33
C PRO A 426 8.02 -1.91 -25.54
N LEU A 427 7.19 -1.16 -24.80
CA LEU A 427 7.30 0.29 -24.68
C LEU A 427 8.59 0.69 -23.95
N LEU A 428 8.95 -0.05 -22.89
CA LEU A 428 10.15 0.20 -22.11
C LEU A 428 10.87 -1.12 -21.77
N THR A 429 12.17 -1.13 -22.02
CA THR A 429 13.08 -2.23 -21.71
C THR A 429 14.25 -1.69 -20.89
N PRO A 430 14.78 -2.43 -19.88
CA PRO A 430 15.93 -1.99 -19.11
C PRO A 430 17.15 -1.75 -20.00
N ASN A 431 17.82 -0.61 -19.83
CA ASN A 431 19.09 -0.30 -20.49
C ASN A 431 20.31 -0.70 -19.61
N GLU A 432 21.52 -0.37 -20.05
CA GLU A 432 22.77 -0.70 -19.34
C GLU A 432 22.86 -0.11 -17.93
N ASN A 433 22.27 1.06 -17.69
CA ASN A 433 22.27 1.72 -16.39
C ASN A 433 21.12 1.24 -15.47
N GLU A 434 20.12 0.57 -16.03
CA GLU A 434 18.89 0.17 -15.33
C GLU A 434 18.87 -1.33 -14.99
N ARG A 435 19.76 -2.12 -15.58
CA ARG A 435 19.75 -3.58 -15.48
C ARG A 435 20.44 -4.15 -14.24
N GLU A 436 21.14 -3.31 -13.47
CA GLU A 436 21.85 -3.66 -12.25
C GLU A 436 21.06 -3.17 -11.02
N GLY A 437 20.91 -4.03 -10.01
CA GLY A 437 20.18 -3.71 -8.79
C GLY A 437 19.80 -4.95 -8.00
N TYR A 438 18.80 -4.82 -7.13
CA TYR A 438 18.34 -5.90 -6.25
C TYR A 438 17.78 -7.09 -7.05
N VAL A 439 16.99 -6.81 -8.09
CA VAL A 439 16.56 -7.81 -9.08
C VAL A 439 16.98 -7.35 -10.47
N PRO A 440 18.04 -7.93 -11.06
CA PRO A 440 18.57 -7.47 -12.35
C PRO A 440 17.59 -7.58 -13.52
N ASN A 441 17.76 -6.71 -14.52
CA ASN A 441 17.00 -6.69 -15.78
C ASN A 441 15.48 -6.48 -15.60
N VAL A 442 15.09 -5.64 -14.62
CA VAL A 442 13.69 -5.31 -14.36
C VAL A 442 13.42 -3.83 -14.61
N VAL A 443 12.36 -3.54 -15.37
CA VAL A 443 11.62 -2.28 -15.30
C VAL A 443 10.17 -2.57 -14.94
N TYR A 444 9.59 -1.78 -14.03
CA TYR A 444 8.25 -2.02 -13.50
C TYR A 444 7.53 -0.73 -13.14
N SER A 445 6.20 -0.68 -13.17
CA SER A 445 5.42 0.48 -12.74
C SER A 445 4.14 0.03 -12.07
N CYS A 446 3.60 0.85 -11.18
CA CYS A 446 2.33 0.63 -10.48
C CYS A 446 1.24 1.64 -10.86
N GLY A 447 1.55 2.64 -11.67
CA GLY A 447 0.56 3.64 -12.11
C GLY A 447 1.19 4.81 -12.84
N ALA A 448 0.52 5.27 -13.87
CA ALA A 448 0.93 6.39 -14.72
C ALA A 448 -0.27 7.32 -14.96
N VAL A 449 -0.01 8.52 -15.45
CA VAL A 449 -1.06 9.50 -15.77
C VAL A 449 -0.84 10.08 -17.15
N ILE A 450 -1.92 10.52 -17.80
CA ILE A 450 -1.82 11.40 -18.96
C ILE A 450 -1.87 12.85 -18.46
N HIS A 451 -0.90 13.66 -18.88
CA HIS A 451 -0.84 15.08 -18.56
C HIS A 451 -0.24 15.86 -19.73
N ASN A 452 -0.85 16.98 -20.10
CA ASN A 452 -0.39 17.87 -21.18
C ASN A 452 -0.05 17.12 -22.49
N GLY A 453 -0.94 16.21 -22.92
CA GLY A 453 -0.77 15.43 -24.15
C GLY A 453 0.31 14.34 -24.09
N HIS A 454 0.82 14.02 -22.89
CA HIS A 454 1.87 13.03 -22.71
C HIS A 454 1.48 12.01 -21.65
N LEU A 455 1.85 10.75 -21.87
CA LEU A 455 1.90 9.77 -20.80
C LEU A 455 3.13 10.06 -19.92
N ILE A 456 2.91 10.28 -18.63
CA ILE A 456 3.94 10.40 -17.61
C ILE A 456 4.05 9.05 -16.89
N LEU A 457 5.12 8.33 -17.19
CA LEU A 457 5.37 6.97 -16.69
C LEU A 457 6.47 6.99 -15.62
N PRO A 458 6.14 7.00 -14.32
CA PRO A 458 7.12 6.65 -13.32
C PRO A 458 7.39 5.14 -13.37
N TYR A 459 8.64 4.72 -13.27
CA TYR A 459 9.00 3.31 -13.29
C TYR A 459 10.17 2.98 -12.37
N ALA A 460 10.17 1.78 -11.83
CA ALA A 460 11.26 1.15 -11.10
C ALA A 460 12.33 0.61 -12.04
N MET A 461 13.57 0.60 -11.59
CA MET A 461 14.69 -0.08 -12.21
C MET A 461 15.35 -1.04 -11.22
N SER A 462 15.45 -2.30 -11.62
CA SER A 462 16.06 -3.42 -10.90
C SER A 462 15.68 -3.56 -9.42
N ASP A 463 14.42 -3.31 -9.08
CA ASP A 463 13.87 -3.33 -7.70
C ASP A 463 14.72 -2.55 -6.69
N TYR A 464 15.35 -1.47 -7.14
CA TYR A 464 16.28 -0.68 -6.33
C TYR A 464 15.92 0.80 -6.27
N ALA A 465 15.67 1.41 -7.43
CA ALA A 465 15.42 2.84 -7.58
C ALA A 465 14.26 3.09 -8.55
N SER A 466 13.79 4.34 -8.62
CA SER A 466 12.75 4.76 -9.58
C SER A 466 13.23 5.90 -10.48
N SER A 467 12.60 6.03 -11.64
CA SER A 467 12.80 7.10 -12.61
C SER A 467 11.47 7.45 -13.30
N PHE A 468 11.52 8.34 -14.30
CA PHE A 468 10.38 8.73 -15.13
C PHE A 468 10.72 8.63 -16.61
N ALA A 469 9.71 8.28 -17.40
CA ALA A 469 9.71 8.37 -18.84
C ALA A 469 8.46 9.12 -19.32
N THR A 470 8.56 9.75 -20.48
CA THR A 470 7.44 10.41 -21.14
C THR A 470 7.31 9.94 -22.59
N VAL A 471 6.08 9.92 -23.09
CA VAL A 471 5.78 9.66 -24.51
C VAL A 471 4.53 10.45 -24.90
N ALA A 472 4.52 11.03 -26.10
CA ALA A 472 3.35 11.72 -26.63
C ALA A 472 2.17 10.74 -26.75
N ILE A 473 1.01 11.12 -26.21
CA ILE A 473 -0.13 10.19 -26.12
C ILE A 473 -0.66 9.81 -27.50
N ASP A 474 -0.76 10.78 -28.42
CA ASP A 474 -1.27 10.56 -29.78
C ASP A 474 -0.39 9.55 -30.53
N GLU A 475 0.94 9.67 -30.43
CA GLU A 475 1.87 8.73 -31.06
C GLU A 475 1.74 7.31 -30.50
N LEU A 476 1.46 7.17 -29.20
CA LEU A 476 1.26 5.87 -28.55
C LEU A 476 -0.06 5.23 -28.98
N LEU A 477 -1.14 6.01 -29.00
CA LEU A 477 -2.46 5.53 -29.43
C LEU A 477 -2.46 5.14 -30.92
N ASP A 478 -1.81 5.93 -31.77
CA ASP A 478 -1.64 5.59 -33.19
C ASP A 478 -0.83 4.30 -33.39
N ALA A 479 0.23 4.10 -32.60
CA ALA A 479 1.02 2.87 -32.64
C ALA A 479 0.20 1.64 -32.20
N LEU A 480 -0.64 1.79 -31.17
CA LEU A 480 -1.53 0.71 -30.69
C LEU A 480 -2.60 0.32 -31.72
N LEU A 481 -3.19 1.30 -32.41
CA LEU A 481 -4.29 1.10 -33.36
C LEU A 481 -3.81 0.66 -34.75
N SER A 482 -2.66 1.15 -35.21
CA SER A 482 -2.10 0.77 -36.52
C SER A 482 -1.75 -0.72 -36.58
N GLN A 483 -1.34 -1.31 -35.46
CA GLN A 483 -0.95 -2.71 -35.36
C GLN A 483 -2.14 -3.68 -35.26
N SER A 484 -3.34 -3.22 -34.87
CA SER A 484 -4.53 -4.08 -34.88
C SER A 484 -5.12 -4.23 -36.29
N ARG A 485 -5.01 -3.19 -37.13
CA ARG A 485 -5.50 -3.20 -38.53
C ARG A 485 -4.75 -4.18 -39.42
N SER A 486 -3.45 -4.39 -39.21
CA SER A 486 -2.65 -5.35 -39.96
C SER A 486 -2.99 -6.81 -39.61
N ALA A 487 -3.39 -7.09 -38.36
CA ALA A 487 -3.81 -8.43 -37.94
C ALA A 487 -5.21 -8.82 -38.47
N SER A 488 -6.12 -7.85 -38.65
CA SER A 488 -7.44 -8.07 -39.24
C SER A 488 -7.45 -8.23 -40.76
N ALA A 489 -6.40 -7.78 -41.47
CA ALA A 489 -6.30 -7.88 -42.93
C ALA A 489 -5.78 -9.24 -43.43
N ILE A 490 -5.45 -10.16 -42.50
CA ILE A 490 -4.87 -11.49 -42.78
C ILE A 490 -5.84 -12.62 -42.36
N LYS A 491 -7.07 -12.30 -41.96
CA LYS A 491 -8.13 -13.30 -41.68
C LYS A 491 -9.12 -13.45 -42.81
#